data_AF-A0AAU8TQ21-F1
#
_entry.id   AF-A0AAU8TQ21-F1
#
_cell.length_a   1.000
_cell.length_b   1.000
_cell.length_c   1.000
_cell.angle_alpha   90.00
_cell.angle_beta   90.00
_cell.angle_gamma   90.00
#
_symmetry.space_group_name_H-M   'P 1'
#
loop_
_entity.id
_entity.type
_entity.pdbx_description
1 polymer ?
#
loop_
_entity_poly.entity_id
_entity_poly.type
_entity_poly.pdbx_seq_one_letter_code
_entity_poly.pdbx_strand_id
1 'polypeptide(L)' 'MVALLARMTQGFKAMPPRGLCMDCSTEDYQAVIELMVSKPGR' A
#
# COMPACT_ATOMS: atom_id res chain seq x y z
N MET A 1 8.68 5.07 -2.14
CA MET A 1 8.24 3.67 -2.01
C MET A 1 8.23 3.15 -0.58
N VAL A 2 9.38 3.08 0.10
CA VAL A 2 9.53 2.35 1.38
C VAL A 2 8.56 2.82 2.48
N ALA A 3 8.36 4.14 2.62
CA ALA A 3 7.47 4.68 3.64
C ALA A 3 5.98 4.32 3.44
N LEU A 4 5.50 4.23 2.18
CA LEU A 4 4.12 3.79 1.92
C LEU A 4 3.96 2.30 2.19
N LEU A 5 4.97 1.50 1.84
CA LEU A 5 4.92 0.06 2.03
C LEU A 5 4.91 -0.33 3.51
N ALA A 6 5.70 0.36 4.34
CA ALA A 6 5.67 0.20 5.80
C ALA A 6 4.30 0.57 6.38
N ARG A 7 3.69 1.67 5.92
CA ARG A 7 2.35 2.10 6.35
C ARG A 7 1.25 1.13 5.93
N MET A 8 1.35 0.53 4.75
CA MET A 8 0.41 -0.50 4.31
C MET A 8 0.57 -1.79 5.11
N THR A 9 1.79 -2.20 5.44
CA THR A 9 2.03 -3.47 6.15
C THR A 9 1.80 -3.38 7.66
N GLN A 10 2.10 -2.24 8.28
CA GLN A 10 2.02 -2.03 9.73
C GLN A 10 0.77 -1.24 10.16
N GLY A 11 0.04 -0.68 9.20
CA GLY A 11 -1.05 0.26 9.46
C GLY A 11 -0.54 1.68 9.68
N PHE A 12 -1.43 2.66 9.55
CA PHE A 12 -1.08 4.08 9.75
C PHE A 12 -2.30 4.90 10.17
N LYS A 13 -2.23 5.51 11.36
CA LYS A 13 -3.36 6.24 11.97
C LYS A 13 -4.61 5.34 12.02
N ALA A 14 -5.73 5.81 11.45
CA ALA A 14 -6.98 5.05 11.38
C ALA A 14 -6.98 3.96 10.29
N MET A 15 -5.92 3.85 9.46
CA MET A 15 -5.83 2.81 8.44
C MET A 15 -5.30 1.51 9.05
N PRO A 16 -6.07 0.40 8.99
CA PRO A 16 -5.61 -0.90 9.49
C PRO A 16 -4.46 -1.45 8.63
N PRO A 17 -3.57 -2.27 9.21
CA PRO A 17 -2.54 -2.98 8.46
C PRO A 17 -3.17 -3.86 7.38
N ARG A 18 -2.50 -3.95 6.23
CA ARG A 18 -2.87 -4.74 5.04
C ARG A 18 -4.21 -4.36 4.38
N GLY A 19 -4.98 -3.45 4.96
CA GLY A 19 -6.24 -2.96 4.40
C GLY A 19 -7.27 -4.08 4.21
N LEU A 20 -7.86 -4.16 3.01
CA LEU A 20 -8.92 -5.12 2.65
C LEU A 20 -8.38 -6.42 2.04
N CYS A 21 -7.11 -6.48 1.65
CA CYS A 21 -6.51 -7.66 1.04
C CYS A 21 -5.46 -8.23 2.01
N MET A 22 -5.80 -9.29 2.74
CA MET A 22 -4.89 -9.96 3.67
C MET A 22 -3.98 -10.99 2.96
N ASP A 23 -4.40 -11.47 1.80
CA ASP A 23 -3.69 -12.48 1.00
C ASP A 23 -2.66 -11.87 0.03
N CYS A 24 -2.63 -10.54 -0.09
CA CYS A 24 -1.71 -9.84 -0.98
C CYS A 24 -0.26 -9.91 -0.47
N SER A 25 0.67 -10.17 -1.38
CA SER A 25 2.11 -10.22 -1.10
C SER A 25 2.72 -8.81 -1.00
N THR A 26 3.98 -8.73 -0.56
CA THR A 26 4.73 -7.47 -0.54
C THR A 26 4.91 -6.89 -1.94
N GLU A 27 5.12 -7.73 -2.95
CA GLU A 27 5.24 -7.34 -4.35
C GLU A 27 3.92 -6.73 -4.88
N ASP A 28 2.77 -7.29 -4.50
CA ASP A 28 1.47 -6.75 -4.90
C ASP A 28 1.29 -5.32 -4.38
N TYR A 29 1.67 -5.06 -3.13
CA TYR A 29 1.62 -3.71 -2.57
C TYR A 29 2.60 -2.75 -3.27
N GLN A 30 3.77 -3.22 -3.70
CA GLN A 30 4.69 -2.40 -4.48
C GLN A 30 4.07 -1.95 -5.80
N ALA A 31 3.49 -2.89 -6.55
CA ALA A 31 2.85 -2.62 -7.83
C ALA A 31 1.66 -1.65 -7.69
N VAL A 32 0.85 -1.79 -6.63
CA VAL A 32 -0.25 -0.86 -6.34
C VAL A 32 0.29 0.54 -6.02
N ILE A 33 1.35 0.65 -5.21
CA ILE A 33 1.96 1.94 -4.89
C ILE A 33 2.54 2.59 -6.16
N GLU A 34 3.18 1.83 -7.05
CA GLU A 34 3.64 2.31 -8.36
C GLU A 34 2.50 2.83 -9.22
N LEU A 35 1.38 2.10 -9.26
CA LEU A 35 0.19 2.52 -10.00
C LEU A 35 -0.38 3.83 -9.44
N MET A 36 -0.49 3.96 -8.12
CA MET A 36 -1.02 5.15 -7.45
C MET A 36 -0.13 6.37 -7.66
N VAL A 37 1.20 6.20 -7.64
CA VAL A 37 2.15 7.29 -7.87
C VAL A 37 2.23 7.68 -9.35
N SER A 38 2.07 6.72 -10.27
CA SER A 38 2.13 6.98 -11.72
C SER A 38 0.89 7.67 -12.30
N LYS A 39 -0.25 7.66 -11.59
CA LYS A 39 -1.47 8.39 -11.98
C LYS A 39 -1.92 9.36 -10.88
N PRO A 40 -1.33 10.57 -10.80
CA PRO A 40 -1.83 11.59 -9.90
C PRO A 40 -3.18 12.13 -10.42
N GLY A 41 -4.27 11.87 -9.69
CA GLY A 41 -5.55 12.60 -9.86
C GLY A 41 -6.66 11.92 -10.66
N ARG A 42 -6.85 10.60 -10.55
CA ARG A 42 -8.15 9.97 -10.90
C ARG A 42 -8.98 9.76 -9.63
#